data_AF-A0A497MA22-F1
#
_entry.id   AF-A0A497MA22-F1
#
_cell.length_a   1.000
_cell.length_b   1.000
_cell.length_c   1.000
_cell.angle_alpha   90.00
_cell.angle_beta   90.00
_cell.angle_gamma   90.00
#
_symmetry.space_group_name_H-M   'P 1'
#
loop_
_entity.id
_entity.type
_entity.pdbx_description
1 polymer ?
#
loop_
_entity_poly.entity_id
_entity_poly.type
_entity_poly.pdbx_seq_one_letter_code
_entity_poly.pdbx_strand_id
1 'polypeptide(L)'
;MDEFRSLLKLELAQMYEEGFDVEEFLKNPRLIDEMGLNELDELYRKLKHVPTRRGYPYTEPTDLDGIRGLRIRGPRRLELGYPREMLKDRVAGAWLGRCIGCLIGKPVEGFDRGLIERYLKAAGEYPPRGYLPALDRAVEGLPSDFSESRRGMLRGSIDCMPRDDDIDYTILNLHVLETHGFDFTTEDVGLEWLSHLPYKATYTAERAAYRNLVLGLKPPETAVYMNPYREWIGAQIRADLWGYVAPGLVEYAAGMAYRDA
;
A
#
# COMPACT_ATOMS: atom_id res chain seq x y z
N MET A 1 -0.30 -18.87 -19.04
CA MET A 1 -0.40 -20.02 -18.13
C MET A 1 0.53 -19.80 -16.94
N ASP A 2 1.82 -19.52 -17.17
CA ASP A 2 2.79 -19.31 -16.08
C ASP A 2 2.47 -18.13 -15.17
N GLU A 3 2.04 -16.98 -15.71
CA GLU A 3 1.62 -15.85 -14.90
C GLU A 3 0.44 -16.18 -13.96
N PHE A 4 -0.57 -16.89 -14.48
CA PHE A 4 -1.72 -17.30 -13.67
C PHE A 4 -1.30 -18.28 -12.58
N ARG A 5 -0.40 -19.21 -12.90
CA ARG A 5 0.19 -20.14 -11.94
C ARG A 5 0.94 -19.41 -10.83
N SER A 6 1.79 -18.44 -11.18
CA SER A 6 2.51 -17.60 -10.22
C SER A 6 1.54 -16.81 -9.33
N LEU A 7 0.48 -16.23 -9.90
CA LEU A 7 -0.55 -15.52 -9.14
C LEU A 7 -1.27 -16.45 -8.15
N LEU A 8 -1.59 -17.68 -8.56
CA LEU A 8 -2.25 -18.65 -7.70
C LEU A 8 -1.37 -19.09 -6.53
N LYS A 9 -0.05 -19.23 -6.75
CA LYS A 9 0.90 -19.49 -5.66
C LYS A 9 0.93 -18.36 -4.63
N LEU A 10 0.86 -17.11 -5.09
CA LEU A 10 0.74 -15.95 -4.20
C LEU A 10 -0.60 -15.95 -3.46
N GLU A 11 -1.70 -16.28 -4.13
CA GLU A 11 -3.02 -16.38 -3.50
C GLU A 11 -3.04 -17.43 -2.39
N LEU A 12 -2.42 -18.59 -2.61
CA LEU A 12 -2.29 -19.63 -1.59
C LEU A 12 -1.44 -19.18 -0.40
N ALA A 13 -0.39 -18.40 -0.63
CA ALA A 13 0.42 -17.83 0.44
C ALA A 13 -0.40 -16.81 1.26
N GLN A 14 -1.08 -15.88 0.59
CA GLN A 14 -1.94 -14.89 1.22
C GLN A 14 -3.06 -15.56 2.04
N MET A 15 -3.74 -16.56 1.47
CA MET A 15 -4.77 -17.33 2.16
C MET A 15 -4.24 -18.06 3.40
N TYR A 16 -3.03 -18.64 3.33
CA TYR A 16 -2.42 -19.28 4.49
C TYR A 16 -2.10 -18.28 5.61
N GLU A 17 -1.66 -17.08 5.24
CA GLU A 17 -1.40 -15.99 6.19
C GLU A 17 -2.68 -15.54 6.87
N GLU A 18 -3.79 -15.37 6.11
CA GLU A 18 -5.16 -15.09 6.59
C GLU A 18 -5.80 -16.25 7.37
N GLY A 19 -5.10 -17.39 7.49
CA GLY A 19 -5.56 -18.50 8.30
C GLY A 19 -6.48 -19.50 7.61
N PHE A 20 -6.53 -19.55 6.29
CA PHE A 20 -7.22 -20.61 5.55
C PHE A 20 -6.44 -21.93 5.51
N ASP A 21 -7.15 -23.04 5.40
CA ASP A 21 -6.58 -24.39 5.35
C ASP A 21 -6.08 -24.75 3.94
N VAL A 22 -4.94 -24.15 3.55
CA VAL A 22 -4.28 -24.36 2.24
C VAL A 22 -2.83 -24.85 2.37
N GLU A 23 -2.43 -25.31 3.56
CA GLU A 23 -1.03 -25.64 3.89
C GLU A 23 -0.43 -26.71 2.96
N GLU A 24 -1.25 -27.65 2.49
CA GLU A 24 -0.82 -28.71 1.57
C GLU A 24 -0.18 -28.15 0.29
N PHE A 25 -0.75 -27.08 -0.27
CA PHE A 25 -0.24 -26.48 -1.49
C PHE A 25 1.10 -25.74 -1.27
N LEU A 26 1.32 -25.20 -0.06
CA LEU A 26 2.60 -24.57 0.30
C LEU A 26 3.70 -25.61 0.53
N LYS A 27 3.36 -26.75 1.15
CA LYS A 27 4.30 -27.86 1.37
C LYS A 27 4.65 -28.59 0.07
N ASN A 28 3.70 -28.65 -0.88
CA ASN A 28 3.86 -29.34 -2.15
C ASN A 28 3.59 -28.44 -3.36
N PRO A 29 4.46 -27.46 -3.68
CA PRO A 29 4.24 -26.53 -4.80
C PRO A 29 4.08 -27.20 -6.17
N ARG A 30 4.59 -28.43 -6.32
CA ARG A 30 4.44 -29.26 -7.53
C ARG A 30 3.00 -29.51 -7.91
N LEU A 31 2.08 -29.56 -6.93
CA LEU A 31 0.64 -29.69 -7.19
C LEU A 31 0.12 -28.58 -8.11
N ILE A 32 0.70 -27.38 -8.02
CA ILE A 32 0.34 -26.23 -8.83
C ILE A 32 1.16 -26.17 -10.14
N ASP A 33 2.41 -26.64 -10.11
CA ASP A 33 3.30 -26.65 -11.28
C ASP A 33 2.85 -27.63 -12.36
N GLU A 34 2.27 -28.75 -11.97
CA GLU A 34 1.86 -29.82 -12.87
C GLU A 34 0.45 -29.63 -13.46
N MET A 35 -0.37 -28.74 -12.86
CA MET A 35 -1.74 -28.47 -13.30
C MET A 35 -1.80 -27.72 -14.66
N GLY A 36 -2.75 -28.16 -15.49
CA GLY A 36 -3.20 -27.45 -16.68
C GLY A 36 -4.14 -26.28 -16.36
N LEU A 37 -4.45 -25.45 -17.36
CA LEU A 37 -5.21 -24.21 -17.16
C LEU A 37 -6.60 -24.44 -16.55
N ASN A 38 -7.32 -25.47 -17.01
CA ASN A 38 -8.66 -25.78 -16.50
C ASN A 38 -8.63 -26.21 -15.03
N GLU A 39 -7.60 -26.98 -14.64
CA GLU A 39 -7.41 -27.44 -13.25
C GLU A 39 -7.07 -26.26 -12.33
N LEU A 40 -6.21 -25.34 -12.79
CA LEU A 40 -5.87 -24.12 -12.05
C LEU A 40 -7.10 -23.23 -11.84
N ASP A 41 -7.94 -23.09 -12.87
CA ASP A 41 -9.16 -22.29 -12.82
C ASP A 41 -10.23 -22.96 -11.93
N GLU A 42 -10.35 -24.29 -11.95
CA GLU A 42 -11.19 -25.03 -11.02
C GLU A 42 -10.70 -24.89 -9.57
N LEU A 43 -9.39 -25.00 -9.34
CA LEU A 43 -8.78 -24.78 -8.03
C LEU A 43 -9.08 -23.37 -7.51
N TYR A 44 -8.85 -22.34 -8.32
CA TYR A 44 -9.11 -20.96 -7.93
C TYR A 44 -10.57 -20.72 -7.53
N ARG A 45 -11.54 -21.38 -8.21
CA ARG A 45 -12.95 -21.33 -7.78
C ARG A 45 -13.19 -22.01 -6.44
N LYS A 46 -12.55 -23.15 -6.17
CA LYS A 46 -12.66 -23.89 -4.91
C LYS A 46 -12.05 -23.12 -3.73
N LEU A 47 -11.01 -22.32 -3.95
CA LEU A 47 -10.37 -21.51 -2.91
C LEU A 47 -11.35 -20.60 -2.16
N LYS A 48 -12.40 -20.11 -2.83
CA LYS A 48 -13.45 -19.28 -2.22
C LYS A 48 -14.24 -19.95 -1.09
N HIS A 49 -14.13 -21.27 -0.96
CA HIS A 49 -14.89 -22.07 0.00
C HIS A 49 -13.99 -22.83 0.97
N VAL A 50 -12.69 -22.55 0.97
CA VAL A 50 -11.74 -23.17 1.90
C VAL A 50 -12.07 -22.70 3.32
N PRO A 51 -12.19 -23.62 4.31
CA PRO A 51 -12.42 -23.24 5.69
C PRO A 51 -11.16 -22.64 6.32
N THR A 52 -11.35 -21.89 7.41
CA THR A 52 -10.24 -21.47 8.27
C THR A 52 -9.57 -22.67 8.92
N ARG A 53 -8.24 -22.68 8.98
CA ARG A 53 -7.44 -23.72 9.64
C ARG A 53 -7.76 -23.78 11.13
N ARG A 54 -7.79 -25.00 11.67
CA ARG A 54 -8.04 -25.21 13.10
C ARG A 54 -6.93 -24.57 13.94
N GLY A 55 -7.32 -23.79 14.93
CA GLY A 55 -6.37 -23.17 15.86
C GLY A 55 -5.69 -21.91 15.34
N TYR A 56 -6.19 -21.28 14.28
CA TYR A 56 -5.75 -19.94 13.87
C TYR A 56 -5.96 -18.96 15.04
N PRO A 57 -4.91 -18.23 15.49
CA PRO A 57 -4.97 -17.50 16.76
C PRO A 57 -5.58 -16.10 16.64
N TYR A 58 -5.85 -15.62 15.42
CA TYR A 58 -6.30 -14.25 15.17
C TYR A 58 -7.80 -14.20 14.83
N THR A 59 -8.40 -13.03 15.03
CA THR A 59 -9.76 -12.72 14.60
C THR A 59 -9.68 -11.45 13.77
N GLU A 60 -9.91 -11.57 12.47
CA GLU A 60 -9.61 -10.53 11.47
C GLU A 60 -10.86 -10.23 10.63
N PRO A 61 -11.80 -9.45 11.17
CA PRO A 61 -13.00 -9.06 10.44
C PRO A 61 -12.68 -8.01 9.36
N THR A 62 -13.33 -8.13 8.21
CA THR A 62 -13.27 -7.14 7.12
C THR A 62 -14.38 -6.09 7.22
N ASP A 63 -15.47 -6.39 7.92
CA ASP A 63 -16.57 -5.44 8.08
C ASP A 63 -16.26 -4.40 9.17
N LEU A 64 -16.71 -3.16 8.94
CA LEU A 64 -16.42 -2.04 9.83
C LEU A 64 -16.90 -2.28 11.28
N ASP A 65 -18.03 -2.95 11.47
CA ASP A 65 -18.58 -3.20 12.80
C ASP A 65 -17.77 -4.27 13.55
N GLY A 66 -17.32 -5.32 12.87
CA GLY A 66 -16.37 -6.30 13.38
C GLY A 66 -15.05 -5.65 13.79
N ILE A 67 -14.46 -4.82 12.92
CA ILE A 67 -13.24 -4.05 13.23
C ILE A 67 -13.46 -3.17 14.47
N ARG A 68 -14.61 -2.48 14.55
CA ARG A 68 -14.98 -1.64 15.70
C ARG A 68 -15.19 -2.43 16.99
N GLY A 69 -15.63 -3.69 16.89
CA GLY A 69 -15.84 -4.59 18.01
C GLY A 69 -14.53 -5.11 18.61
N LEU A 70 -13.51 -5.33 17.79
CA LEU A 70 -12.21 -5.87 18.22
C LEU A 70 -11.16 -4.79 18.56
N ARG A 71 -11.31 -3.58 18.04
CA ARG A 71 -10.34 -2.51 18.31
C ARG A 71 -10.24 -2.21 19.81
N ILE A 72 -9.03 -1.82 20.24
CA ILE A 72 -8.75 -1.44 21.62
C ILE A 72 -9.62 -0.23 22.05
N ARG A 73 -10.01 -0.21 23.33
CA ARG A 73 -10.73 0.93 23.92
C ARG A 73 -9.83 2.17 23.91
N GLY A 74 -10.39 3.29 23.48
CA GLY A 74 -9.68 4.57 23.41
C GLY A 74 -10.60 5.70 22.99
N PRO A 75 -10.11 6.95 22.97
CA PRO A 75 -10.89 8.08 22.52
C PRO A 75 -11.29 7.92 21.04
N ARG A 76 -12.57 8.17 20.73
CA ARG A 76 -13.11 8.23 19.36
C ARG A 76 -13.08 9.65 18.78
N ARG A 77 -12.93 10.60 19.68
CA ARG A 77 -12.73 12.02 19.43
C ARG A 77 -11.70 12.54 20.44
N LEU A 78 -10.83 13.42 19.98
CA LEU A 78 -9.84 14.13 20.77
C LEU A 78 -10.21 15.61 20.77
N GLU A 79 -10.26 16.20 21.95
CA GLU A 79 -10.30 17.65 22.09
C GLU A 79 -8.88 18.18 21.99
N LEU A 80 -8.54 18.74 20.82
CA LEU A 80 -7.17 19.15 20.54
C LEU A 80 -6.76 20.44 21.28
N GLY A 81 -7.71 21.31 21.60
CA GLY A 81 -7.44 22.59 22.27
C GLY A 81 -6.50 23.54 21.50
N TYR A 82 -6.17 23.24 20.25
CA TYR A 82 -5.22 24.01 19.45
C TYR A 82 -5.90 25.17 18.72
N PRO A 83 -5.27 26.37 18.68
CA PRO A 83 -5.68 27.43 17.79
C PRO A 83 -5.66 26.98 16.33
N ARG A 84 -6.54 27.55 15.49
CA ARG A 84 -6.62 27.21 14.06
C ARG A 84 -5.28 27.30 13.33
N GLU A 85 -4.48 28.32 13.62
CA GLU A 85 -3.16 28.48 12.99
C GLU A 85 -2.18 27.37 13.36
N MET A 86 -2.26 26.86 14.59
CA MET A 86 -1.45 25.71 15.01
C MET A 86 -1.92 24.41 14.33
N LEU A 87 -3.23 24.23 14.14
CA LEU A 87 -3.75 23.09 13.37
C LEU A 87 -3.28 23.16 11.91
N LYS A 88 -3.34 24.34 11.30
CA LYS A 88 -2.85 24.57 9.94
C LYS A 88 -1.36 24.24 9.82
N ASP A 89 -0.54 24.70 10.76
CA ASP A 89 0.89 24.40 10.81
C ASP A 89 1.17 22.90 10.96
N ARG A 90 0.43 22.20 11.84
CA ARG A 90 0.55 20.75 12.02
C ARG A 90 0.16 19.95 10.79
N VAL A 91 -0.93 20.32 10.11
CA VAL A 91 -1.36 19.66 8.88
C VAL A 91 -0.34 19.91 7.76
N ALA A 92 0.16 21.14 7.63
CA ALA A 92 1.24 21.45 6.69
C ALA A 92 2.51 20.64 7.01
N GLY A 93 2.88 20.53 8.28
CA GLY A 93 4.00 19.72 8.75
C GLY A 93 3.82 18.22 8.47
N ALA A 94 2.60 17.69 8.59
CA ALA A 94 2.30 16.29 8.25
C ALA A 94 2.48 16.04 6.75
N TRP A 95 1.94 16.92 5.90
CA TRP A 95 2.11 16.85 4.44
C TRP A 95 3.59 16.95 4.03
N LEU A 96 4.31 17.94 4.54
CA LEU A 96 5.74 18.10 4.27
C LEU A 96 6.55 16.92 4.79
N GLY A 97 6.20 16.41 5.98
CA GLY A 97 6.81 15.22 6.58
C GLY A 97 6.67 13.98 5.70
N ARG A 98 5.49 13.76 5.09
CA ARG A 98 5.29 12.71 4.09
C ARG A 98 6.22 12.91 2.89
N CYS A 99 6.24 14.09 2.27
CA CYS A 99 7.13 14.37 1.14
C CYS A 99 8.61 14.13 1.48
N ILE A 100 9.05 14.54 2.67
CA ILE A 100 10.41 14.30 3.16
C ILE A 100 10.67 12.79 3.30
N GLY A 101 9.75 12.04 3.93
CA GLY A 101 9.86 10.61 4.14
C GLY A 101 9.95 9.82 2.84
N CYS A 102 9.00 10.06 1.92
CA CYS A 102 8.99 9.45 0.59
C CYS A 102 10.29 9.74 -0.16
N LEU A 103 10.74 11.01 -0.19
CA LEU A 103 11.97 11.38 -0.89
C LEU A 103 13.24 10.74 -0.30
N ILE A 104 13.33 10.58 1.02
CA ILE A 104 14.48 9.91 1.65
C ILE A 104 14.49 8.42 1.30
N GLY A 105 13.34 7.76 1.25
CA GLY A 105 13.23 6.34 0.92
C GLY A 105 13.42 6.02 -0.55
N LYS A 106 12.94 6.89 -1.44
CA LYS A 106 12.84 6.64 -2.89
C LYS A 106 14.14 6.18 -3.57
N PRO A 107 15.31 6.77 -3.32
CA PRO A 107 16.55 6.35 -4.00
C PRO A 107 16.97 4.91 -3.69
N VAL A 108 16.52 4.37 -2.56
CA VAL A 108 16.90 3.04 -2.04
C VAL A 108 15.72 2.08 -1.98
N GLU A 109 14.62 2.39 -2.68
CA GLU A 109 13.48 1.50 -2.81
C GLU A 109 13.90 0.14 -3.39
N GLY A 110 13.46 -0.94 -2.74
CA GLY A 110 13.84 -2.32 -3.08
C GLY A 110 15.22 -2.76 -2.61
N PHE A 111 15.99 -1.92 -1.89
CA PHE A 111 17.28 -2.32 -1.33
C PHE A 111 17.11 -3.00 0.02
N ASP A 112 17.90 -4.05 0.26
CA ASP A 112 18.04 -4.59 1.60
C ASP A 112 18.86 -3.67 2.52
N ARG A 113 18.74 -3.88 3.83
CA ARG A 113 19.45 -3.09 4.85
C ARG A 113 20.97 -3.09 4.64
N GLY A 114 21.55 -4.19 4.21
CA GLY A 114 23.00 -4.32 4.00
C GLY A 114 23.48 -3.48 2.83
N LEU A 115 22.72 -3.45 1.74
CA LEU A 115 23.01 -2.60 0.58
C LEU A 115 22.87 -1.12 0.92
N ILE A 116 21.83 -0.74 1.67
CA ILE A 116 21.67 0.64 2.19
C ILE A 116 22.87 1.03 3.05
N GLU A 117 23.31 0.15 3.95
CA GLU A 117 24.47 0.41 4.81
C GLU A 117 25.77 0.54 4.01
N ARG A 118 26.01 -0.33 3.02
CA ARG A 118 27.18 -0.22 2.12
C ARG A 118 27.16 1.10 1.35
N TYR A 119 26.02 1.47 0.78
CA TYR A 119 25.79 2.73 0.11
C TYR A 119 26.14 3.93 1.03
N LEU A 120 25.55 3.99 2.23
CA LEU A 120 25.77 5.09 3.17
C LEU A 120 27.20 5.17 3.69
N LYS A 121 27.86 4.02 3.95
CA LYS A 121 29.28 3.99 4.33
C LYS A 121 30.17 4.48 3.19
N ALA A 122 29.88 4.09 1.95
CA ALA A 122 30.58 4.59 0.77
C ALA A 122 30.37 6.09 0.56
N ALA A 123 29.23 6.65 0.99
CA ALA A 123 29.00 8.09 1.00
C ALA A 123 29.67 8.81 2.20
N GLY A 124 30.17 8.09 3.21
CA GLY A 124 30.63 8.69 4.46
C GLY A 124 29.49 9.20 5.37
N GLU A 125 28.27 8.72 5.16
CA GLU A 125 27.04 9.20 5.81
C GLU A 125 26.27 8.08 6.50
N TYR A 126 26.98 7.14 7.11
CA TYR A 126 26.38 6.19 8.03
C TYR A 126 26.64 6.63 9.49
N PRO A 127 25.60 6.82 10.33
CA PRO A 127 24.17 6.73 10.05
C PRO A 127 23.63 7.90 9.19
N PRO A 128 22.49 7.73 8.50
CA PRO A 128 21.93 8.75 7.60
C PRO A 128 21.49 9.99 8.38
N ARG A 129 21.74 11.18 7.83
CA ARG A 129 21.48 12.49 8.48
C ARG A 129 20.55 13.43 7.70
N GLY A 130 20.12 13.04 6.50
CA GLY A 130 19.26 13.85 5.63
C GLY A 130 19.08 13.19 4.28
N TYR A 131 18.82 13.99 3.24
CA TYR A 131 18.69 13.49 1.88
C TYR A 131 19.96 12.79 1.41
N LEU A 132 19.73 11.66 0.74
CA LEU A 132 20.74 10.72 0.30
C LEU A 132 21.64 11.34 -0.79
N PRO A 133 22.99 11.32 -0.66
CA PRO A 133 23.88 11.90 -1.65
C PRO A 133 24.09 11.03 -2.88
N ALA A 134 24.48 11.66 -3.99
CA ALA A 134 25.10 10.94 -5.09
C ALA A 134 26.46 10.35 -4.69
N LEU A 135 26.81 9.22 -5.29
CA LEU A 135 28.13 8.60 -5.15
C LEU A 135 29.04 9.04 -6.29
N ASP A 136 30.33 9.19 -5.96
CA ASP A 136 31.46 9.45 -6.87
C ASP A 136 32.27 8.18 -7.20
N ARG A 137 31.87 7.04 -6.61
CA ARG A 137 32.55 5.74 -6.75
C ARG A 137 31.55 4.60 -6.84
N ALA A 138 31.98 3.51 -7.49
CA ALA A 138 31.22 2.27 -7.53
C ALA A 138 31.10 1.64 -6.13
N VAL A 139 29.96 1.01 -5.87
CA VAL A 139 29.68 0.25 -4.64
C VAL A 139 29.13 -1.11 -5.03
N GLU A 140 29.66 -2.15 -4.41
CA GLU A 140 29.24 -3.52 -4.66
C GLU A 140 27.74 -3.71 -4.38
N GLY A 141 27.02 -4.24 -5.38
CA GLY A 141 25.58 -4.46 -5.35
C GLY A 141 24.74 -3.27 -5.84
N LEU A 142 25.35 -2.11 -6.11
CA LEU A 142 24.65 -1.01 -6.80
C LEU A 142 24.84 -1.09 -8.31
N PRO A 143 23.80 -0.70 -9.10
CA PRO A 143 23.97 -0.44 -10.53
C PRO A 143 25.07 0.59 -10.78
N SER A 144 25.80 0.43 -11.88
CA SER A 144 26.89 1.35 -12.25
C SER A 144 26.39 2.79 -12.52
N ASP A 145 25.13 2.92 -12.92
CA ASP A 145 24.44 4.18 -13.21
C ASP A 145 23.58 4.65 -12.03
N PHE A 146 23.80 4.14 -10.81
CA PHE A 146 22.95 4.44 -9.64
C PHE A 146 22.70 5.94 -9.44
N SER A 147 23.75 6.76 -9.36
CA SER A 147 23.60 8.20 -9.15
C SER A 147 22.86 8.91 -10.29
N GLU A 148 23.04 8.44 -11.53
CA GLU A 148 22.42 9.03 -12.71
C GLU A 148 20.94 8.68 -12.80
N SER A 149 20.61 7.41 -12.63
CA SER A 149 19.23 6.90 -12.65
C SER A 149 18.36 7.40 -11.49
N ARG A 150 18.96 7.93 -10.42
CA ARG A 150 18.27 8.55 -9.27
C ARG A 150 18.45 10.08 -9.22
N ARG A 151 18.89 10.70 -10.32
CA ARG A 151 18.93 12.17 -10.45
C ARG A 151 17.55 12.77 -10.17
N GLY A 152 17.50 13.86 -9.42
CA GLY A 152 16.24 14.45 -8.95
C GLY A 152 15.80 13.93 -7.58
N MET A 153 16.37 12.82 -7.11
CA MET A 153 16.05 12.19 -5.82
C MET A 153 17.23 12.24 -4.84
N LEU A 154 18.41 12.62 -5.32
CA LEU A 154 19.66 12.68 -4.55
C LEU A 154 20.06 14.13 -4.25
N ARG A 155 20.60 14.35 -3.06
CA ARG A 155 21.02 15.67 -2.56
C ARG A 155 21.94 16.36 -3.56
N GLY A 156 21.66 17.64 -3.82
CA GLY A 156 22.33 18.44 -4.86
C GLY A 156 21.67 18.37 -6.23
N SER A 157 20.70 17.49 -6.44
CA SER A 157 19.90 17.40 -7.67
C SER A 157 18.38 17.47 -7.46
N ILE A 158 17.93 17.58 -6.20
CA ILE A 158 16.51 17.68 -5.84
C ILE A 158 16.02 19.10 -6.14
N ASP A 159 14.97 19.22 -6.95
CA ASP A 159 14.25 20.47 -7.23
C ASP A 159 12.86 20.49 -6.58
N CYS A 160 12.14 19.37 -6.68
CA CYS A 160 10.84 19.14 -6.09
C CYS A 160 10.68 17.67 -5.66
N MET A 161 9.55 17.34 -5.03
CA MET A 161 9.21 15.94 -4.76
C MET A 161 9.01 15.21 -6.11
N PRO A 162 9.82 14.19 -6.45
CA PRO A 162 9.56 13.35 -7.61
C PRO A 162 8.23 12.61 -7.44
N ARG A 163 7.59 12.24 -8.55
CA ARG A 163 6.35 11.45 -8.53
C ARG A 163 6.52 10.19 -7.67
N ASP A 164 5.52 9.91 -6.84
CA ASP A 164 5.52 8.86 -5.83
C ASP A 164 4.07 8.47 -5.55
N ASP A 165 3.75 7.17 -5.48
CA ASP A 165 2.36 6.73 -5.35
C ASP A 165 1.76 7.07 -3.98
N ASP A 166 2.55 7.07 -2.90
CA ASP A 166 2.14 7.60 -1.58
C ASP A 166 1.63 9.06 -1.69
N ILE A 167 2.23 9.85 -2.58
CA ILE A 167 1.84 11.23 -2.86
C ILE A 167 0.63 11.28 -3.79
N ASP A 168 0.65 10.50 -4.88
CA ASP A 168 -0.42 10.47 -5.88
C ASP A 168 -1.77 10.10 -5.23
N TYR A 169 -1.82 9.03 -4.43
CA TYR A 169 -3.03 8.59 -3.73
C TYR A 169 -3.52 9.62 -2.71
N THR A 170 -2.61 10.32 -2.04
CA THR A 170 -2.99 11.35 -1.08
C THR A 170 -3.68 12.53 -1.76
N ILE A 171 -3.13 12.98 -2.90
CA ILE A 171 -3.72 14.06 -3.68
C ILE A 171 -5.06 13.60 -4.27
N LEU A 172 -5.14 12.35 -4.75
CA LEU A 172 -6.37 11.78 -5.27
C LEU A 172 -7.46 11.69 -4.20
N ASN A 173 -7.13 11.25 -2.99
CA ASN A 173 -8.10 11.20 -1.90
C ASN A 173 -8.61 12.60 -1.52
N LEU A 174 -7.79 13.66 -1.69
CA LEU A 174 -8.23 15.04 -1.49
C LEU A 174 -9.19 15.44 -2.60
N HIS A 175 -8.88 15.05 -3.83
CA HIS A 175 -9.77 15.25 -4.96
C HIS A 175 -11.12 14.55 -4.77
N VAL A 176 -11.14 13.30 -4.30
CA VAL A 176 -12.38 12.58 -3.95
C VAL A 176 -13.22 13.39 -2.97
N LEU A 177 -12.60 13.91 -1.91
CA LEU A 177 -13.29 14.71 -0.90
C LEU A 177 -13.84 16.03 -1.48
N GLU A 178 -13.07 16.71 -2.31
CA GLU A 178 -13.48 17.97 -2.95
C GLU A 178 -14.62 17.78 -3.96
N THR A 179 -14.65 16.63 -4.63
CA THR A 179 -15.65 16.29 -5.66
C THR A 179 -16.94 15.73 -5.06
N HIS A 180 -16.84 14.78 -4.12
CA HIS A 180 -17.97 14.00 -3.61
C HIS A 180 -18.39 14.38 -2.18
N GLY A 181 -17.58 15.18 -1.48
CA GLY A 181 -17.81 15.54 -0.09
C GLY A 181 -17.50 14.39 0.88
N PHE A 182 -17.81 14.61 2.17
CA PHE A 182 -17.45 13.65 3.22
C PHE A 182 -18.28 12.35 3.22
N ASP A 183 -19.37 12.32 2.47
CA ASP A 183 -20.27 11.17 2.33
C ASP A 183 -19.93 10.31 1.10
N PHE A 184 -18.73 10.48 0.52
CA PHE A 184 -18.24 9.68 -0.60
C PHE A 184 -18.33 8.17 -0.33
N THR A 185 -18.53 7.41 -1.40
CA THR A 185 -18.62 5.95 -1.41
C THR A 185 -17.33 5.31 -1.92
N THR A 186 -17.14 4.01 -1.69
CA THR A 186 -16.01 3.25 -2.26
C THR A 186 -16.09 3.21 -3.78
N GLU A 187 -17.29 3.23 -4.35
CA GLU A 187 -17.52 3.35 -5.79
C GLU A 187 -17.03 4.69 -6.35
N ASP A 188 -17.20 5.79 -5.61
CA ASP A 188 -16.67 7.10 -6.00
C ASP A 188 -15.14 7.07 -6.04
N VAL A 189 -14.50 6.45 -5.03
CA VAL A 189 -13.04 6.25 -5.02
C VAL A 189 -12.59 5.46 -6.25
N GLY A 190 -13.25 4.34 -6.55
CA GLY A 190 -12.94 3.53 -7.74
C GLY A 190 -13.13 4.29 -9.06
N LEU A 191 -14.14 5.16 -9.14
CA LEU A 191 -14.36 6.03 -10.30
C LEU A 191 -13.23 7.05 -10.47
N GLU A 192 -12.79 7.69 -9.38
CA GLU A 192 -11.70 8.66 -9.43
C GLU A 192 -10.37 8.01 -9.79
N TRP A 193 -10.13 6.77 -9.38
CA TRP A 193 -8.97 5.99 -9.83
C TRP A 193 -8.99 5.80 -11.34
N LEU A 194 -10.12 5.34 -11.91
CA LEU A 194 -10.26 5.14 -13.35
C LEU A 194 -10.12 6.44 -14.16
N SER A 195 -10.45 7.58 -13.55
CA SER A 195 -10.46 8.89 -14.20
C SER A 195 -9.10 9.59 -14.17
N HIS A 196 -8.31 9.36 -13.11
CA HIS A 196 -7.12 10.17 -12.82
C HIS A 196 -5.82 9.40 -12.67
N LEU A 197 -5.84 8.10 -12.33
CA LEU A 197 -4.62 7.32 -12.14
C LEU A 197 -4.23 6.56 -13.40
N PRO A 198 -3.02 6.74 -13.94
CA PRO A 198 -2.53 5.86 -14.98
C PRO A 198 -2.37 4.42 -14.47
N TYR A 199 -2.84 3.43 -15.20
CA TYR A 199 -2.78 2.01 -14.77
C TYR A 199 -1.35 1.52 -14.43
N LYS A 200 -0.33 1.96 -15.18
CA LYS A 200 1.08 1.59 -14.90
C LYS A 200 1.70 2.40 -13.75
N ALA A 201 0.94 3.31 -13.15
CA ALA A 201 1.34 4.10 -12.00
C ALA A 201 0.86 3.56 -10.65
N THR A 202 -0.02 2.55 -10.64
CA THR A 202 -0.47 1.81 -9.45
C THR A 202 0.34 0.54 -9.28
N TYR A 203 0.44 -0.06 -8.10
CA TYR A 203 1.30 -1.24 -7.87
C TYR A 203 0.53 -2.35 -7.16
N THR A 204 1.02 -3.59 -7.25
CA THR A 204 0.56 -4.72 -6.40
C THR A 204 -0.97 -4.83 -6.26
N ALA A 205 -1.51 -4.63 -5.06
CA ALA A 205 -2.93 -4.71 -4.75
C ALA A 205 -3.75 -3.69 -5.54
N GLU A 206 -3.28 -2.46 -5.58
CA GLU A 206 -3.92 -1.34 -6.27
C GLU A 206 -3.96 -1.60 -7.78
N ARG A 207 -2.92 -2.22 -8.35
CA ARG A 207 -2.91 -2.58 -9.78
C ARG A 207 -3.89 -3.70 -10.08
N ALA A 208 -3.99 -4.70 -9.20
CA ALA A 208 -5.00 -5.76 -9.33
C ALA A 208 -6.43 -5.20 -9.20
N ALA A 209 -6.67 -4.33 -8.21
CA ALA A 209 -7.94 -3.64 -8.01
C ALA A 209 -8.31 -2.75 -9.20
N TYR A 210 -7.37 -1.97 -9.74
CA TYR A 210 -7.59 -1.16 -10.94
C TYR A 210 -8.00 -2.03 -12.13
N ARG A 211 -7.27 -3.13 -12.39
CA ARG A 211 -7.65 -4.09 -13.44
C ARG A 211 -9.08 -4.60 -13.21
N ASN A 212 -9.45 -4.90 -11.98
CA ASN A 212 -10.79 -5.40 -11.64
C ASN A 212 -11.88 -4.36 -11.89
N LEU A 213 -11.61 -3.08 -11.59
CA LEU A 213 -12.48 -1.96 -11.95
C LEU A 213 -12.68 -1.89 -13.47
N VAL A 214 -11.60 -2.02 -14.27
CA VAL A 214 -11.67 -2.05 -15.75
C VAL A 214 -12.46 -3.25 -16.27
N LEU A 215 -12.41 -4.40 -15.56
CA LEU A 215 -13.23 -5.57 -15.87
C LEU A 215 -14.72 -5.40 -15.51
N GLY A 216 -15.10 -4.28 -14.89
CA GLY A 216 -16.47 -3.98 -14.49
C GLY A 216 -16.89 -4.62 -13.16
N LEU A 217 -15.93 -5.14 -12.38
CA LEU A 217 -16.21 -5.54 -11.00
C LEU A 217 -16.47 -4.30 -10.14
N LYS A 218 -17.29 -4.47 -9.11
CA LYS A 218 -17.60 -3.41 -8.15
C LYS A 218 -16.93 -3.71 -6.80
N PRO A 219 -16.71 -2.70 -5.95
CA PRO A 219 -16.39 -2.95 -4.55
C PRO A 219 -17.49 -3.78 -3.87
N PRO A 220 -17.12 -4.70 -2.96
CA PRO A 220 -15.76 -5.03 -2.51
C PRO A 220 -15.05 -6.08 -3.39
N GLU A 221 -15.69 -6.65 -4.42
CA GLU A 221 -15.08 -7.71 -5.25
C GLU A 221 -13.79 -7.25 -5.96
N THR A 222 -13.66 -5.96 -6.23
CA THR A 222 -12.45 -5.34 -6.79
C THR A 222 -11.21 -5.58 -5.93
N ALA A 223 -11.35 -5.62 -4.61
CA ALA A 223 -10.22 -5.82 -3.70
C ALA A 223 -9.74 -7.27 -3.64
N VAL A 224 -10.62 -8.25 -3.88
CA VAL A 224 -10.33 -9.68 -3.65
C VAL A 224 -10.14 -10.50 -4.92
N TYR A 225 -10.76 -10.12 -6.03
CA TYR A 225 -10.71 -10.94 -7.24
C TYR A 225 -9.30 -10.96 -7.85
N MET A 226 -8.65 -12.12 -7.85
CA MET A 226 -7.31 -12.31 -8.41
C MET A 226 -6.32 -11.26 -7.88
N ASN A 227 -6.41 -11.01 -6.58
CA ASN A 227 -5.61 -10.03 -5.87
C ASN A 227 -4.99 -10.66 -4.60
N PRO A 228 -3.85 -11.35 -4.74
CA PRO A 228 -3.16 -11.96 -3.61
C PRO A 228 -2.37 -10.92 -2.78
N TYR A 229 -2.41 -9.65 -3.15
CA TYR A 229 -1.67 -8.58 -2.49
C TYR A 229 -2.56 -7.77 -1.52
N ARG A 230 -3.82 -8.17 -1.34
CA ARG A 230 -4.86 -7.39 -0.64
C ARG A 230 -4.51 -6.96 0.79
N GLU A 231 -3.66 -7.71 1.48
CA GLU A 231 -3.19 -7.37 2.84
C GLU A 231 -1.84 -6.60 2.84
N TRP A 232 -1.35 -6.18 1.68
CA TRP A 232 -0.12 -5.40 1.59
C TRP A 232 -0.37 -3.92 1.94
N ILE A 233 0.71 -3.14 2.05
CA ILE A 233 0.72 -1.82 2.66
C ILE A 233 -0.07 -0.73 1.91
N GLY A 234 -0.59 -1.00 0.71
CA GLY A 234 -1.10 0.02 -0.20
C GLY A 234 -2.25 0.89 0.37
N ALA A 235 -3.16 0.31 1.16
CA ALA A 235 -4.20 1.08 1.86
C ALA A 235 -3.63 1.92 3.02
N GLN A 236 -2.60 1.39 3.70
CA GLN A 236 -1.97 2.06 4.83
C GLN A 236 -1.23 3.33 4.40
N ILE A 237 -0.52 3.31 3.26
CA ILE A 237 0.26 4.47 2.80
C ILE A 237 -0.60 5.65 2.36
N ARG A 238 -1.88 5.44 2.01
CA ARG A 238 -2.80 6.50 1.53
C ARG A 238 -3.79 7.02 2.59
N ALA A 239 -3.87 6.37 3.74
CA ALA A 239 -4.87 6.67 4.77
C ALA A 239 -4.67 8.03 5.48
N ASP A 240 -3.45 8.59 5.49
CA ASP A 240 -3.16 9.78 6.32
C ASP A 240 -4.02 11.01 5.98
N LEU A 241 -4.45 11.16 4.71
CA LEU A 241 -5.28 12.29 4.31
C LEU A 241 -6.54 12.39 5.18
N TRP A 242 -7.17 11.25 5.47
CA TRP A 242 -8.40 11.20 6.25
C TRP A 242 -8.18 11.74 7.67
N GLY A 243 -6.97 11.60 8.20
CA GLY A 243 -6.54 12.26 9.44
C GLY A 243 -6.31 13.77 9.28
N TYR A 244 -5.78 14.21 8.13
CA TYR A 244 -5.50 15.63 7.85
C TYR A 244 -6.79 16.47 7.78
N VAL A 245 -7.84 15.92 7.17
CA VAL A 245 -9.13 16.61 6.96
C VAL A 245 -10.09 16.49 8.15
N ALA A 246 -9.79 15.60 9.10
CA ALA A 246 -10.62 15.35 10.28
C ALA A 246 -9.80 15.36 11.60
N PRO A 247 -9.05 16.44 11.89
CA PRO A 247 -8.16 16.50 13.04
C PRO A 247 -8.94 16.31 14.35
N GLY A 248 -8.54 15.32 15.12
CA GLY A 248 -9.18 14.96 16.40
C GLY A 248 -10.49 14.18 16.26
N LEU A 249 -11.02 13.97 15.06
CA LEU A 249 -12.20 13.13 14.82
C LEU A 249 -11.76 11.71 14.43
N VAL A 250 -11.08 11.03 15.36
CA VAL A 250 -10.37 9.75 15.13
C VAL A 250 -11.26 8.68 14.47
N GLU A 251 -12.45 8.45 15.01
CA GLU A 251 -13.36 7.44 14.46
C GLU A 251 -13.94 7.82 13.09
N TYR A 252 -14.10 9.13 12.85
CA TYR A 252 -14.60 9.63 11.59
C TYR A 252 -13.54 9.49 10.48
N ALA A 253 -12.30 9.86 10.78
CA ALA A 253 -11.15 9.64 9.90
C ALA A 253 -10.98 8.15 9.54
N ALA A 254 -11.06 7.27 10.54
CA ALA A 254 -10.99 5.82 10.32
C ALA A 254 -12.15 5.30 9.44
N GLY A 255 -13.34 5.89 9.57
CA GLY A 255 -14.48 5.54 8.72
C GLY A 255 -14.30 5.95 7.25
N MET A 256 -13.64 7.08 6.98
CA MET A 256 -13.26 7.47 5.61
C MET A 256 -12.16 6.58 5.06
N ALA A 257 -11.13 6.30 5.85
CA ALA A 257 -10.06 5.37 5.49
C ALA A 257 -10.62 3.97 5.17
N TYR A 258 -11.61 3.50 5.91
CA TYR A 258 -12.29 2.23 5.62
C TYR A 258 -13.04 2.22 4.28
N ARG A 259 -13.63 3.36 3.86
CA ARG A 259 -14.30 3.46 2.56
C ARG A 259 -13.33 3.55 1.38
N ASP A 260 -12.14 4.11 1.61
CA ASP A 260 -11.03 4.19 0.64
C ASP A 260 -10.23 2.88 0.50
N ALA A 261 -10.11 2.11 1.58
CA ALA A 261 -9.37 0.84 1.62
C ALA A 261 -10.01 -0.23 0.72
#